data_AF-A0A386HP85-F1
#
_entry.id   AF-A0A386HP85-F1
#
_cell.length_a   1.000
_cell.length_b   1.000
_cell.length_c   1.000
_cell.angle_alpha   90.00
_cell.angle_beta   90.00
_cell.angle_gamma   90.00
#
_symmetry.space_group_name_H-M   'P 1'
#
loop_
_entity.id
_entity.type
_entity.pdbx_description
1 polymer ?
#
loop_
_entity_poly.entity_id
_entity_poly.type
_entity_poly.pdbx_seq_one_letter_code
_entity_poly.pdbx_strand_id
1 'polypeptide(L)'
;MKKLVTLLVFGFITITSFAQQSPVNWTYKAVKENANTYKVIFTATFPAPWHIYSQTTPDGGPVPTSFEFAKNPLLNLQGKTSEKGDMKVTHDKNFGVDVKFYSNKVAFIQTVKVKGNIKTNISGTINFMVCNDHECLPPSDQKFSVALQ
;
A
#
# COMPACT_ATOMS: atom_id res chain seq x y z
N MET A 1 1.67 -63.76 -23.07
CA MET A 1 2.04 -63.00 -24.29
C MET A 1 1.04 -61.87 -24.49
N LYS A 2 1.52 -60.64 -24.70
CA LYS A 2 0.86 -59.50 -25.37
C LYS A 2 -0.32 -58.85 -24.60
N LYS A 3 -0.11 -57.71 -23.93
CA LYS A 3 -0.15 -56.30 -24.43
C LYS A 3 -1.58 -55.76 -24.53
N LEU A 4 -1.85 -54.65 -23.83
CA LEU A 4 -2.65 -53.45 -24.18
C LEU A 4 -3.12 -52.79 -22.87
N VAL A 5 -2.41 -51.80 -22.30
CA VAL A 5 -2.48 -50.36 -22.63
C VAL A 5 -3.94 -49.89 -22.54
N THR A 6 -4.32 -49.11 -21.52
CA THR A 6 -4.34 -47.65 -21.66
C THR A 6 -4.22 -46.97 -20.28
N LEU A 7 -3.15 -46.18 -20.14
CA LEU A 7 -2.84 -45.31 -19.01
C LEU A 7 -3.51 -43.95 -19.26
N LEU A 8 -4.55 -43.60 -18.52
CA LEU A 8 -5.16 -42.27 -18.58
C LEU A 8 -4.43 -41.36 -17.57
N VAL A 9 -3.31 -40.76 -17.98
CA VAL A 9 -2.62 -39.74 -17.19
C VAL A 9 -3.39 -38.43 -17.33
N PHE A 10 -4.18 -38.09 -16.33
CA PHE A 10 -4.74 -36.76 -16.18
C PHE A 10 -3.60 -35.85 -15.68
N GLY A 11 -2.99 -35.10 -16.60
CA GLY A 11 -1.95 -34.12 -16.29
C GLY A 11 -2.52 -32.99 -15.44
N PHE A 12 -2.13 -32.95 -14.16
CA PHE A 12 -2.44 -31.85 -13.26
C PHE A 12 -1.51 -30.68 -13.61
N ILE A 13 -1.98 -29.77 -14.47
CA ILE A 13 -1.29 -28.51 -14.73
C ILE A 13 -1.56 -27.61 -13.52
N THR A 14 -0.63 -27.56 -12.57
CA THR A 14 -0.63 -26.53 -11.53
C THR A 14 -0.18 -25.22 -12.15
N ILE A 15 -1.13 -24.34 -12.46
CA ILE A 15 -0.85 -22.94 -12.78
C ILE A 15 -0.38 -22.29 -11.48
N THR A 16 0.93 -22.16 -11.29
CA THR A 16 1.47 -21.32 -10.21
C THR A 16 1.33 -19.88 -10.65
N SER A 17 0.29 -19.20 -10.16
CA SER A 17 0.11 -17.77 -10.33
C SER A 17 1.28 -17.05 -9.65
N PHE A 18 2.23 -16.53 -10.43
CA PHE A 18 3.20 -15.56 -9.91
C PHE A 18 2.45 -14.25 -9.69
N ALA A 19 1.91 -14.05 -8.49
CA ALA A 19 1.57 -12.71 -8.04
C ALA A 19 2.88 -11.90 -8.10
N GLN A 20 2.94 -10.87 -8.95
CA GLN A 20 4.06 -9.94 -8.98
C GLN A 20 4.12 -9.27 -7.61
N GLN A 21 4.97 -9.81 -6.75
CA GLN A 21 5.08 -9.38 -5.37
C GLN A 21 5.76 -8.02 -5.39
N SER A 22 4.98 -6.96 -5.14
CA SER A 22 5.52 -5.60 -5.01
C SER A 22 6.70 -5.61 -4.04
N PRO A 23 7.81 -4.92 -4.32
CA PRO A 23 8.96 -4.87 -3.41
C PRO A 23 8.65 -4.08 -2.13
N VAL A 24 7.46 -3.50 -2.01
CA VAL A 24 7.00 -2.76 -0.84
C VAL A 24 6.36 -3.70 0.17
N ASN A 25 6.93 -3.73 1.36
CA ASN A 25 6.35 -4.36 2.54
C ASN A 25 5.60 -3.31 3.38
N TRP A 26 4.31 -3.55 3.59
CA TRP A 26 3.42 -2.71 4.38
C TRP A 26 3.21 -3.30 5.78
N THR A 27 3.34 -2.45 6.80
CA THR A 27 2.99 -2.79 8.18
C THR A 27 2.03 -1.75 8.75
N TYR A 28 1.19 -2.16 9.70
CA TYR A 28 0.12 -1.33 10.23
C TYR A 28 0.13 -1.33 11.75
N LYS A 29 -0.04 -0.16 12.35
CA LYS A 29 -0.10 -0.01 13.80
C LYS A 29 -1.15 1.02 14.20
N ALA A 30 -2.06 0.63 15.09
CA ALA A 30 -2.92 1.58 15.80
C ALA A 30 -2.27 1.98 17.12
N VAL A 31 -2.19 3.28 17.39
CA VAL A 31 -1.69 3.84 18.65
C VAL A 31 -2.81 4.68 19.25
N LYS A 32 -3.26 4.30 20.45
CA LYS A 32 -4.26 5.08 21.19
C LYS A 32 -3.61 6.35 21.72
N GLU A 33 -4.12 7.51 21.33
CA GLU A 33 -3.63 8.81 21.80
C GLU A 33 -4.38 9.29 23.05
N ASN A 34 -5.70 9.05 23.08
CA ASN A 34 -6.56 9.35 24.22
C ASN A 34 -7.79 8.42 24.21
N ALA A 35 -8.79 8.68 25.06
CA ALA A 35 -9.94 7.80 25.27
C ALA A 35 -10.54 7.22 23.98
N ASN A 36 -10.74 8.07 22.96
CA ASN A 36 -11.45 7.71 21.73
C ASN A 36 -10.68 8.08 20.45
N THR A 37 -9.43 8.55 20.54
CA THR A 37 -8.62 8.97 19.38
C THR A 37 -7.44 8.03 19.18
N TYR A 38 -7.24 7.60 17.95
CA TYR A 38 -6.15 6.71 17.54
C TYR A 38 -5.38 7.34 16.38
N LYS A 39 -4.06 7.14 16.39
CA LYS A 39 -3.20 7.28 15.21
C LYS A 39 -3.01 5.93 14.57
N VAL A 40 -3.38 5.83 13.31
CA VAL A 40 -3.18 4.64 12.49
C VAL A 40 -1.99 4.91 11.60
N ILE A 41 -0.93 4.14 11.80
CA ILE A 41 0.36 4.32 11.16
C ILE A 41 0.53 3.19 10.13
N PHE A 42 0.59 3.56 8.86
CA PHE A 42 0.84 2.69 7.72
C PHE A 42 2.30 2.88 7.32
N THR A 43 3.15 1.90 7.55
CA THR A 43 4.58 2.00 7.22
C THR A 43 4.87 1.18 5.99
N ALA A 44 5.32 1.85 4.92
CA ALA A 44 5.89 1.22 3.75
C ALA A 44 7.40 1.11 3.93
N THR A 45 7.94 -0.07 3.66
CA THR A 45 9.39 -0.34 3.59
C THR A 45 9.71 -1.00 2.26
N PHE A 46 10.80 -0.60 1.63
CA PHE A 46 11.17 -1.09 0.30
C PHE A 46 12.69 -0.99 0.12
N PRO A 47 13.32 -1.99 -0.51
CA PRO A 47 14.77 -2.02 -0.67
C PRO A 47 15.23 -1.00 -1.73
N ALA A 48 16.45 -0.49 -1.59
CA ALA A 48 17.09 0.24 -2.69
C ALA A 48 17.22 -0.67 -3.93
N PRO A 49 17.11 -0.13 -5.16
CA PRO A 49 16.94 1.28 -5.51
C PRO A 49 15.47 1.75 -5.61
N TRP A 50 14.50 0.99 -5.07
CA TRP A 50 13.09 1.33 -5.23
C TRP A 50 12.67 2.57 -4.44
N HIS A 51 11.68 3.28 -4.97
CA HIS A 51 11.00 4.40 -4.33
C HIS A 51 9.49 4.38 -4.56
N ILE A 52 8.76 5.04 -3.65
CA ILE A 52 7.33 5.29 -3.78
C ILE A 52 7.03 6.79 -3.77
N TYR A 53 5.99 7.20 -4.48
CA TYR A 53 5.66 8.62 -4.66
C TYR A 53 4.78 9.16 -3.54
N SER A 54 5.04 10.41 -3.14
CA SER A 54 4.23 11.15 -2.16
C SER A 54 2.80 11.37 -2.68
N GLN A 55 1.83 11.44 -1.76
CA GLN A 55 0.47 11.93 -2.00
C GLN A 55 0.43 13.34 -2.61
N THR A 56 1.55 14.08 -2.55
CA THR A 56 1.68 15.46 -3.05
C THR A 56 2.54 15.58 -4.31
N THR A 57 2.84 14.46 -4.96
CA THR A 57 3.42 14.43 -6.31
C THR A 57 2.41 15.03 -7.29
N PRO A 58 2.81 16.00 -8.12
CA PRO A 58 1.89 16.64 -9.07
C PRO A 58 1.45 15.69 -10.19
N ASP A 59 0.32 16.00 -10.79
CA ASP A 59 -0.19 15.32 -11.98
C ASP A 59 0.78 15.46 -13.17
N GLY A 60 0.66 14.54 -14.13
CA GLY A 60 1.56 14.47 -15.29
C GLY A 60 2.80 13.61 -15.07
N GLY A 61 3.01 13.12 -13.85
CA GLY A 61 4.06 12.19 -13.48
C GLY A 61 3.56 10.81 -13.04
N PRO A 62 4.39 10.09 -12.26
CA PRO A 62 4.04 8.84 -11.62
C PRO A 62 2.82 8.93 -10.70
N VAL A 63 2.03 7.85 -10.60
CA VAL A 63 0.82 7.82 -9.75
C VAL A 63 1.19 8.04 -8.26
N PRO A 64 0.65 9.08 -7.62
CA PRO A 64 0.90 9.36 -6.20
C PRO A 64 0.29 8.29 -5.30
N THR A 65 0.93 8.01 -4.16
CA THR A 65 0.30 7.16 -3.14
C THR A 65 -1.02 7.81 -2.69
N SER A 66 -2.08 7.02 -2.51
CA SER A 66 -3.38 7.51 -2.03
C SER A 66 -4.07 6.50 -1.12
N PHE A 67 -4.96 7.01 -0.27
CA PHE A 67 -5.69 6.23 0.72
C PHE A 67 -7.19 6.36 0.49
N GLU A 68 -7.85 5.23 0.25
CA GLU A 68 -9.31 5.14 0.23
C GLU A 68 -9.79 4.35 1.45
N PHE A 69 -10.44 5.05 2.38
CA PHE A 69 -10.97 4.43 3.59
C PHE A 69 -12.39 3.94 3.37
N ALA A 70 -12.67 2.70 3.78
CA ALA A 70 -14.01 2.15 3.78
C ALA A 70 -14.91 2.94 4.77
N LYS A 71 -16.16 3.17 4.37
CA LYS A 71 -17.14 3.85 5.23
C LYS A 71 -17.41 3.02 6.47
N ASN A 72 -17.21 3.63 7.64
CA ASN A 72 -17.57 3.06 8.93
C ASN A 72 -18.25 4.15 9.79
N PRO A 73 -19.54 4.02 10.14
CA PRO A 73 -20.29 5.06 10.86
C PRO A 73 -19.76 5.34 12.27
N LEU A 74 -18.96 4.41 12.82
CA LEU A 74 -18.31 4.54 14.12
C LEU A 74 -17.00 5.33 14.05
N LEU A 75 -16.47 5.62 12.86
CA LEU A 75 -15.22 6.34 12.69
C LEU A 75 -15.45 7.77 12.19
N ASN A 76 -14.63 8.68 12.70
CA ASN A 76 -14.50 10.04 12.19
C ASN A 76 -13.02 10.31 11.88
N LEU A 77 -12.67 10.29 10.59
CA LEU A 77 -11.31 10.58 10.10
C LEU A 77 -11.01 12.06 10.31
N GLN A 78 -9.92 12.37 10.99
CA GLN A 78 -9.51 13.75 11.28
C GLN A 78 -8.47 14.19 10.23
N GLY A 79 -8.90 15.04 9.30
CA GLY A 79 -8.02 15.58 8.25
C GLY A 79 -7.54 14.54 7.25
N LYS A 80 -6.55 14.94 6.43
CA LYS A 80 -5.88 14.07 5.45
C LYS A 80 -4.80 13.22 6.10
N THR A 81 -4.48 12.07 5.50
CA THR A 81 -3.34 11.24 5.87
C THR A 81 -2.04 12.03 5.71
N SER A 82 -1.29 12.17 6.79
CA SER A 82 0.01 12.84 6.80
C SER A 82 1.15 11.88 6.45
N GLU A 83 2.29 12.41 6.01
CA GLU A 83 3.47 11.62 5.64
C GLU A 83 4.66 11.95 6.53
N LYS A 84 5.43 10.94 6.91
CA LYS A 84 6.65 11.07 7.68
C LYS A 84 7.74 10.18 7.09
N GLY A 85 8.75 10.81 6.52
CA GLY A 85 9.93 10.17 5.93
C GLY A 85 10.84 11.22 5.33
N ASP A 86 11.97 10.78 4.78
CA ASP A 86 12.92 11.66 4.11
C ASP A 86 12.47 11.88 2.66
N MET A 87 11.55 12.83 2.47
CA MET A 87 11.02 13.18 1.15
C MET A 87 12.12 13.79 0.28
N LYS A 88 12.25 13.27 -0.93
CA LYS A 88 13.12 13.80 -1.98
C LYS A 88 12.27 14.44 -3.07
N VAL A 89 12.80 15.47 -3.69
CA VAL A 89 12.22 16.15 -4.85
C VAL A 89 13.22 16.06 -5.99
N THR A 90 12.78 15.65 -7.16
CA THR A 90 13.65 15.57 -8.35
C THR A 90 12.84 15.90 -9.59
N HIS A 91 13.44 16.63 -10.52
CA HIS A 91 12.84 16.88 -11.81
C HIS A 91 12.95 15.61 -12.67
N ASP A 92 11.81 14.99 -12.96
CA ASP A 92 11.77 13.82 -13.82
C ASP A 92 11.75 14.27 -15.28
N LYS A 93 12.83 13.97 -16.01
CA LYS A 93 12.96 14.38 -17.42
C LYS A 93 11.97 13.68 -18.35
N ASN A 94 11.46 12.50 -17.98
CA ASN A 94 10.51 11.75 -18.79
C ASN A 94 9.12 12.38 -18.71
N PHE A 95 8.77 12.90 -17.53
CA PHE A 95 7.46 13.50 -17.27
C PHE A 95 7.46 15.04 -17.34
N GLY A 96 8.63 15.68 -17.28
CA GLY A 96 8.78 17.14 -17.30
C GLY A 96 8.23 17.83 -16.05
N VAL A 97 8.06 17.09 -14.94
CA VAL A 97 7.52 17.60 -13.68
C VAL A 97 8.43 17.24 -12.50
N ASP A 98 8.32 18.03 -11.44
CA ASP A 98 9.02 17.75 -10.19
C ASP A 98 8.29 16.65 -9.41
N VAL A 99 8.87 15.46 -9.37
CA VAL A 99 8.33 14.31 -8.64
C VAL A 99 8.80 14.33 -7.20
N LYS A 100 7.93 13.92 -6.28
CA LYS A 100 8.22 13.82 -4.85
C LYS A 100 8.14 12.38 -4.42
N PHE A 101 9.21 11.84 -3.83
CA PHE A 101 9.26 10.41 -3.52
C PHE A 101 10.02 10.15 -2.23
N TYR A 102 9.88 8.92 -1.73
CA TYR A 102 10.58 8.41 -0.56
C TYR A 102 11.44 7.21 -0.97
N SER A 103 12.64 7.12 -0.38
CA SER A 103 13.52 5.95 -0.46
C SER A 103 13.51 5.19 0.87
N ASN A 104 13.73 3.87 0.86
CA ASN A 104 13.84 2.98 2.03
C ASN A 104 12.56 2.78 2.86
N LYS A 105 11.97 3.88 3.37
CA LYS A 105 10.85 3.84 4.30
C LYS A 105 10.07 5.15 4.32
N VAL A 106 8.76 5.05 4.43
CA VAL A 106 7.87 6.17 4.77
C VAL A 106 6.71 5.67 5.65
N ALA A 107 6.30 6.51 6.60
CA ALA A 107 5.13 6.28 7.42
C ALA A 107 4.02 7.26 7.05
N PHE A 108 2.85 6.72 6.74
CA PHE A 108 1.62 7.48 6.54
C PHE A 108 0.78 7.40 7.82
N ILE A 109 0.26 8.53 8.29
CA ILE A 109 -0.42 8.61 9.59
C ILE A 109 -1.79 9.23 9.39
N GLN A 110 -2.83 8.43 9.68
CA GLN A 110 -4.22 8.88 9.73
C GLN A 110 -4.69 8.94 11.19
N THR A 111 -5.17 10.11 11.61
CA THR A 111 -5.82 10.26 12.91
C THR A 111 -7.31 9.93 12.78
N VAL A 112 -7.83 9.11 13.67
CA VAL A 112 -9.24 8.69 13.67
C VAL A 112 -9.84 8.78 15.07
N LYS A 113 -11.05 9.34 15.16
CA LYS A 113 -11.87 9.30 16.37
C LYS A 113 -12.90 8.18 16.26
N VAL A 114 -12.98 7.33 17.28
CA VAL A 114 -13.96 6.26 17.42
C VAL A 114 -15.16 6.79 18.22
N LYS A 115 -16.38 6.53 17.75
CA LYS A 115 -17.61 6.89 18.45
C LYS A 115 -17.99 5.79 19.43
N GLY A 116 -18.23 6.20 20.69
CA GLY A 116 -18.55 5.26 21.76
C GLY A 116 -17.35 4.38 22.15
N ASN A 117 -17.63 3.33 22.93
CA ASN A 117 -16.63 2.37 23.40
C ASN A 117 -16.87 0.99 22.75
N ILE A 118 -16.98 0.97 21.42
CA ILE A 118 -17.34 -0.22 20.64
C ILE A 118 -16.11 -0.69 19.85
N LYS A 119 -15.81 -1.99 19.94
CA LYS A 119 -14.75 -2.62 19.14
C LYS A 119 -15.00 -2.40 17.66
N THR A 120 -14.00 -1.88 16.96
CA THR A 120 -14.13 -1.56 15.55
C THR A 120 -12.76 -1.56 14.86
N ASN A 121 -12.79 -1.53 13.54
CA ASN A 121 -11.63 -1.50 12.67
C ASN A 121 -11.71 -0.31 11.70
N ILE A 122 -10.54 0.20 11.34
CA ILE A 122 -10.37 1.01 10.14
C ILE A 122 -9.92 0.08 9.02
N SER A 123 -10.55 0.20 7.84
CA SER A 123 -10.19 -0.59 6.67
C SER A 123 -10.22 0.29 5.43
N GLY A 124 -9.60 -0.20 4.37
CA GLY A 124 -9.49 0.54 3.12
C GLY A 124 -8.49 -0.07 2.17
N THR A 125 -8.14 0.72 1.16
CA THR A 125 -7.17 0.40 0.13
C THR A 125 -6.13 1.51 0.05
N ILE A 126 -4.86 1.12 -0.06
CA ILE A 126 -3.75 2.00 -0.38
C ILE A 126 -3.43 1.76 -1.84
N ASN A 127 -3.60 2.77 -2.70
CA ASN A 127 -3.12 2.70 -4.07
C ASN A 127 -1.75 3.38 -4.14
N PHE A 128 -0.77 2.72 -4.72
CA PHE A 128 0.60 3.22 -4.79
C PHE A 128 1.31 2.68 -6.03
N MET A 129 2.30 3.43 -6.50
CA MET A 129 3.18 3.01 -7.59
C MET A 129 4.64 3.03 -7.12
N VAL A 130 5.41 2.06 -7.58
CA VAL A 130 6.79 1.85 -7.20
C VAL A 130 7.66 1.92 -8.45
N CYS A 131 8.74 2.69 -8.39
CA CYS A 131 9.72 2.76 -9.48
C CYS A 131 11.14 2.63 -8.96
N ASN A 132 12.06 2.38 -9.88
CA ASN A 132 13.50 2.55 -9.71
C ASN A 132 14.04 3.37 -10.91
N ASP A 133 15.36 3.43 -11.07
CA ASP A 133 16.01 4.21 -12.14
C ASP A 133 15.78 3.67 -13.56
N HIS A 134 15.29 2.43 -13.70
CA HIS A 134 15.11 1.73 -14.97
C HIS A 134 13.64 1.51 -15.34
N GLU A 135 12.77 1.31 -14.35
CA GLU A 135 11.39 0.90 -14.57
C GLU A 135 10.44 1.37 -13.47
N CYS A 136 9.15 1.40 -13.84
CA CYS A 136 8.03 1.58 -12.94
C CYS A 136 7.13 0.35 -13.01
N LEU A 137 6.80 -0.21 -11.85
CA LEU A 137 5.80 -1.27 -11.77
C LEU A 137 4.40 -0.66 -11.93
N PRO A 138 3.42 -1.40 -12.49
CA PRO A 138 2.03 -0.95 -12.50
C PRO A 138 1.54 -0.57 -11.11
N PRO A 139 0.68 0.46 -10.98
CA PRO A 139 0.06 0.81 -9.71
C PRO A 139 -0.59 -0.41 -9.06
N SER A 140 -0.40 -0.54 -7.75
CA SER A 140 -0.86 -1.68 -6.96
C SER A 140 -1.78 -1.23 -5.84
N ASP A 141 -2.78 -2.05 -5.55
CA ASP A 141 -3.73 -1.86 -4.46
C ASP A 141 -3.38 -2.76 -3.27
N GLN A 142 -3.08 -2.16 -2.13
CA GLN A 142 -2.90 -2.86 -0.87
C GLN A 142 -4.12 -2.63 0.03
N LYS A 143 -4.94 -3.68 0.17
CA LYS A 143 -6.04 -3.68 1.14
C LYS A 143 -5.50 -3.80 2.56
N PHE A 144 -6.13 -3.12 3.51
CA PHE A 144 -5.81 -3.22 4.94
C PHE A 144 -7.06 -3.27 5.81
N SER A 145 -6.90 -3.83 7.01
CA SER A 145 -7.85 -3.71 8.10
C SER A 145 -7.08 -3.71 9.42
N VAL A 146 -7.26 -2.67 10.23
CA VAL A 146 -6.54 -2.47 11.49
C VAL A 146 -7.56 -2.32 12.61
N ALA A 147 -7.49 -3.20 13.60
CA ALA A 147 -8.30 -3.08 14.80
C ALA A 147 -7.88 -1.86 15.62
N LEU A 148 -8.86 -1.10 16.12
CA LEU A 148 -8.64 0.06 17.00
C LEU A 148 -8.91 -0.29 18.47
N GLN A 149 -9.68 -1.34 18.74
CA GLN A 149 -10.10 -1.76 20.08
C GLN A 149 -10.49 -3.24 20.11
#